data_AF-A0A087DK94-F1
#
_entry.id   AF-A0A087DK94-F1
#
_cell.length_a   1.000
_cell.length_b   1.000
_cell.length_c   1.000
_cell.angle_alpha   90.00
_cell.angle_beta   90.00
_cell.angle_gamma   90.00
#
_symmetry.space_group_name_H-M   'P 1'
#
loop_
_entity.id
_entity.type
_entity.pdbx_description
1 polymer ?
#
loop_
_entity_poly.entity_id
_entity_poly.type
_entity_poly.pdbx_seq_one_letter_code
_entity_poly.pdbx_strand_id
1 'polypeptide(L)'
;MTVWYKPDSSWKTAKVHYQANGKWTGSAQRMTLYRNGWYRYTIPDTAGGQVRMAFTDGGSVWDNNGGQGKDYRVSGSVVSVSGGKVSYSAPSFDESPMTVWYKPDSSWKTAKVNYQANGKWSGGAQQMEASCGGWYRYTIPDTAGGQVRMAFTDGGSVWDNNGGQGKDYRVSGDSVAVAGGQMITDVTPNCAATNKQ
;
A
#
# COMPACT_ATOMS: atom_id res chain seq x y z
N MET A 1 15.55 -6.73 0.99
CA MET A 1 15.33 -6.09 2.30
C MET A 1 14.49 -4.84 2.15
N THR A 2 13.46 -4.64 2.96
CA THR A 2 12.69 -3.39 3.03
C THR A 2 13.33 -2.43 4.02
N VAL A 3 13.72 -1.24 3.54
CA VAL A 3 14.34 -0.18 4.31
C VAL A 3 13.32 0.95 4.51
N TRP A 4 13.11 1.30 5.77
CA TRP A 4 12.36 2.47 6.18
C TRP A 4 13.30 3.54 6.74
N TYR A 5 13.09 4.78 6.37
CA TYR A 5 13.88 5.90 6.87
C TYR A 5 13.01 7.10 7.20
N LYS A 6 13.16 7.65 8.40
CA LYS A 6 12.55 8.92 8.79
C LYS A 6 13.67 9.96 8.94
N PRO A 7 13.88 10.82 7.92
CA PRO A 7 14.89 11.86 7.98
C PRO A 7 14.54 12.93 9.00
N ASP A 8 15.49 13.84 9.24
CA ASP A 8 15.21 15.10 9.88
C ASP A 8 14.10 15.87 9.13
N SER A 9 13.30 16.64 9.86
CA SER A 9 12.14 17.36 9.32
C SER A 9 12.46 18.39 8.23
N SER A 10 13.73 18.81 8.14
CA SER A 10 14.22 19.69 7.08
C SER A 10 14.26 19.04 5.70
N TRP A 11 14.36 17.70 5.62
CA TRP A 11 14.48 16.99 4.34
C TRP A 11 13.14 16.90 3.61
N LYS A 12 13.11 17.29 2.34
CA LYS A 12 11.93 17.19 1.47
C LYS A 12 11.89 15.92 0.62
N THR A 13 13.04 15.26 0.48
CA THR A 13 13.15 13.95 -0.17
C THR A 13 14.17 13.10 0.58
N ALA A 14 14.15 11.80 0.36
CA ALA A 14 15.18 10.90 0.86
C ALA A 14 15.64 9.95 -0.25
N LYS A 15 16.94 9.67 -0.26
CA LYS A 15 17.57 8.64 -1.07
C LYS A 15 18.42 7.74 -0.17
N VAL A 16 18.56 6.47 -0.54
CA VAL A 16 19.43 5.50 0.12
C VAL A 16 20.58 5.12 -0.81
N HIS A 17 21.81 5.24 -0.33
CA HIS A 17 22.99 4.69 -0.97
C HIS A 17 23.42 3.48 -0.16
N TYR A 18 23.58 2.33 -0.81
CA TYR A 18 23.83 1.08 -0.09
C TYR A 18 24.86 0.19 -0.76
N GLN A 19 25.50 -0.64 0.06
CA GLN A 19 26.31 -1.78 -0.34
C GLN A 19 25.57 -3.06 0.01
N ALA A 20 25.32 -3.90 -0.98
CA ALA A 20 24.82 -5.27 -0.80
C ALA A 20 25.67 -6.22 -1.64
N ASN A 21 25.90 -7.44 -1.15
CA ASN A 21 26.71 -8.46 -1.85
C ASN A 21 28.10 -7.92 -2.30
N GLY A 22 28.72 -7.10 -1.44
CA GLY A 22 30.03 -6.48 -1.70
C GLY A 22 30.03 -5.29 -2.66
N LYS A 23 28.91 -4.95 -3.31
CA LYS A 23 28.84 -3.89 -4.32
C LYS A 23 28.01 -2.70 -3.84
N TRP A 24 28.58 -1.50 -3.99
CA TRP A 24 27.84 -0.26 -3.78
C TRP A 24 26.94 0.03 -4.99
N THR A 25 25.77 0.62 -4.74
CA THR A 25 24.99 1.28 -5.79
C THR A 25 25.82 2.35 -6.49
N GLY A 26 25.64 2.55 -7.80
CA GLY A 26 26.36 3.63 -8.52
C GLY A 26 25.95 5.03 -8.06
N SER A 27 24.69 5.22 -7.68
CA SER A 27 24.16 6.47 -7.12
C SER A 27 23.11 6.18 -6.05
N ALA A 28 22.80 7.19 -5.21
CA ALA A 28 21.76 7.06 -4.19
C ALA A 28 20.37 6.86 -4.84
N GLN A 29 19.66 5.85 -4.38
CA GLN A 29 18.36 5.42 -4.89
C GLN A 29 17.23 6.18 -4.22
N ARG A 30 16.31 6.74 -5.00
CA ARG A 30 15.18 7.52 -4.47
C ARG A 30 14.26 6.61 -3.65
N MET A 31 14.03 7.00 -2.39
CA MET A 31 13.03 6.38 -1.54
C MET A 31 11.65 7.01 -1.81
N THR A 32 10.59 6.24 -1.63
CA THR A 32 9.22 6.71 -1.79
C THR A 32 8.68 7.19 -0.44
N LEU A 33 8.20 8.44 -0.37
CA LEU A 33 7.47 8.92 0.80
C LEU A 33 6.22 8.04 1.01
N TYR A 34 6.08 7.51 2.22
CA TYR A 34 4.97 6.65 2.61
C TYR A 34 3.97 7.43 3.47
N ARG A 35 4.22 7.57 4.78
CA ARG A 35 3.38 8.37 5.71
C ARG A 35 4.15 8.85 6.93
N ASN A 36 3.66 9.91 7.58
CA ASN A 36 4.23 10.47 8.83
C ASN A 36 5.75 10.75 8.73
N GLY A 37 6.21 11.18 7.56
CA GLY A 37 7.62 11.46 7.26
C GLY A 37 8.49 10.23 7.00
N TRP A 38 7.93 9.02 7.04
CA TRP A 38 8.66 7.79 6.69
C TRP A 38 8.76 7.61 5.18
N TYR A 39 9.96 7.32 4.72
CA TYR A 39 10.28 6.91 3.37
C TYR A 39 10.56 5.41 3.33
N ARG A 40 10.27 4.76 2.20
CA ARG A 40 10.50 3.34 1.97
C ARG A 40 11.31 3.08 0.70
N TYR A 41 12.19 2.10 0.76
CA TYR A 41 12.86 1.53 -0.40
C TYR A 41 13.06 0.02 -0.23
N THR A 42 13.01 -0.74 -1.32
CA THR A 42 13.31 -2.18 -1.29
C THR A 42 14.66 -2.41 -1.95
N ILE A 43 15.63 -2.85 -1.17
CA ILE A 43 16.91 -3.32 -1.70
C ILE A 43 16.67 -4.71 -2.31
N PRO A 44 16.87 -4.89 -3.63
CA PRO A 44 16.75 -6.18 -4.27
C PRO A 44 17.89 -7.09 -3.80
N ASP A 45 17.56 -8.37 -3.61
CA ASP A 45 18.49 -9.47 -3.35
C ASP A 45 19.68 -9.14 -2.44
N THR A 46 19.49 -9.29 -1.13
CA THR A 46 20.58 -9.16 -0.16
C THR A 46 21.27 -10.48 0.14
N ALA A 47 20.83 -11.61 -0.44
CA ALA A 47 21.26 -12.96 -0.10
C ALA A 47 21.29 -13.26 1.43
N GLY A 48 20.50 -12.54 2.24
CA GLY A 48 20.54 -12.62 3.71
C GLY A 48 21.76 -11.98 4.37
N GLY A 49 22.69 -11.41 3.58
CA GLY A 49 23.92 -10.80 4.06
C GLY A 49 23.76 -9.42 4.70
N GLN A 50 24.85 -8.93 5.27
CA GLN A 50 24.92 -7.58 5.83
C GLN A 50 24.87 -6.53 4.71
N VAL A 51 24.06 -5.51 4.92
CA VAL A 51 23.95 -4.31 4.08
C VAL A 51 24.59 -3.14 4.83
N ARG A 52 25.38 -2.33 4.12
CA ARG A 52 25.80 -1.00 4.59
C ARG A 52 24.97 0.05 3.89
N MET A 53 24.49 1.06 4.59
CA MET A 53 23.70 2.13 3.97
C MET A 53 23.92 3.49 4.62
N ALA A 54 23.77 4.52 3.80
CA ALA A 54 23.69 5.91 4.20
C ALA A 54 22.51 6.56 3.47
N PHE A 55 21.97 7.62 4.05
CA PHE A 55 20.84 8.36 3.50
C PHE A 55 21.27 9.77 3.10
N THR A 56 20.61 10.35 2.11
CA THR A 56 20.81 11.74 1.67
C THR A 56 19.50 12.38 1.25
N ASP A 57 19.40 13.70 1.39
CA ASP A 57 18.30 14.51 0.89
C ASP A 57 18.31 14.64 -0.65
N GLY A 58 19.37 14.13 -1.29
CA GLY A 58 19.62 14.22 -2.73
C GLY A 58 20.60 15.32 -3.11
N GLY A 59 21.05 16.13 -2.15
CA GLY A 59 22.09 17.14 -2.27
C GLY A 59 23.39 16.72 -1.57
N SER A 60 23.98 17.66 -0.83
CA SER A 60 25.25 17.46 -0.11
C SER A 60 25.08 17.00 1.34
N VAL A 61 23.85 16.87 1.84
CA VAL A 61 23.58 16.47 3.23
C VAL A 61 23.45 14.95 3.32
N TRP A 62 24.17 14.35 4.27
CA TRP A 62 24.23 12.91 4.46
C TRP A 62 23.99 12.53 5.91
N ASP A 63 23.20 11.47 6.08
CA ASP A 63 23.11 10.69 7.31
C ASP A 63 23.85 9.37 7.08
N ASN A 64 25.12 9.35 7.47
CA ASN A 64 26.03 8.20 7.37
C ASN A 64 26.46 7.69 8.76
N ASN A 65 25.58 7.85 9.76
CA ASN A 65 25.82 7.38 11.12
C ASN A 65 27.11 7.95 11.77
N GLY A 66 27.38 9.24 11.53
CA GLY A 66 28.46 9.98 12.19
C GLY A 66 29.83 9.92 11.48
N GLY A 67 29.85 9.76 10.16
CA GLY A 67 31.02 10.00 9.32
C GLY A 67 31.47 8.83 8.44
N GLN A 68 32.54 9.06 7.68
CA GLN A 68 33.07 8.12 6.69
C GLN A 68 33.32 6.72 7.30
N GLY A 69 32.74 5.68 6.70
CA GLY A 69 32.92 4.28 7.09
C GLY A 69 32.03 3.80 8.25
N LYS A 70 31.28 4.70 8.89
CA LYS A 70 30.36 4.37 10.00
C LYS A 70 28.97 3.92 9.59
N ASP A 71 28.61 4.10 8.31
CA ASP A 71 27.35 3.74 7.65
C ASP A 71 26.51 2.70 8.41
N TYR A 72 25.19 2.83 8.39
CA TYR A 72 24.31 1.86 9.04
C TYR A 72 24.58 0.45 8.52
N ARG A 73 24.97 -0.45 9.44
CA ARG A 73 25.25 -1.87 9.17
C ARG A 73 24.08 -2.69 9.67
N VAL A 74 23.35 -3.29 8.75
CA VAL A 74 22.05 -3.92 9.04
C VAL A 74 21.93 -5.24 8.30
N SER A 75 21.05 -6.10 8.77
CA SER A 75 20.76 -7.42 8.20
C SER A 75 19.27 -7.75 8.37
N GLY A 76 18.82 -8.85 7.80
CA GLY A 76 17.42 -9.28 7.88
C GLY A 76 16.55 -8.84 6.71
N SER A 77 15.25 -9.06 6.83
CA SER A 77 14.27 -8.79 5.76
C SER A 77 13.74 -7.35 5.81
N VAL A 78 13.67 -6.73 7.00
CA VAL A 78 13.15 -5.38 7.22
C VAL A 78 14.04 -4.61 8.20
N VAL A 79 14.20 -3.32 7.95
CA VAL A 79 14.88 -2.40 8.85
C VAL A 79 14.22 -1.03 8.82
N SER A 80 14.24 -0.33 9.94
CA SER A 80 13.87 1.07 10.04
C SER A 80 14.95 1.90 10.72
N VAL A 81 15.18 3.10 10.20
CA VAL A 81 16.15 4.06 10.74
C VAL A 81 15.48 5.39 11.00
N SER A 82 15.62 5.91 12.23
CA SER A 82 15.14 7.24 12.61
C SER A 82 15.99 7.82 13.74
N GLY A 83 16.37 9.09 13.61
CA GLY A 83 17.17 9.78 14.63
C GLY A 83 18.48 9.06 14.98
N GLY A 84 19.14 8.47 13.98
CA GLY A 84 20.38 7.71 14.20
C GLY A 84 20.20 6.27 14.70
N LYS A 85 18.97 5.81 14.96
CA LYS A 85 18.70 4.50 15.58
C LYS A 85 18.16 3.50 14.57
N VAL A 86 18.66 2.27 14.62
CA VAL A 86 18.21 1.14 13.80
C VAL A 86 17.20 0.29 14.59
N SER A 87 16.13 -0.15 13.94
CA SER A 87 15.23 -1.21 14.40
C SER A 87 15.03 -2.25 13.29
N TYR A 88 14.78 -3.51 13.67
CA TYR A 88 14.54 -4.63 12.75
C TYR A 88 13.06 -4.94 12.54
N SER A 89 12.22 -3.91 12.68
CA SER A 89 10.79 -3.93 12.39
C SER A 89 10.43 -2.82 11.43
N ALA A 90 9.32 -2.98 10.71
CA ALA A 90 8.68 -1.85 10.07
C ALA A 90 8.21 -0.85 11.14
N PRO A 91 8.21 0.46 10.86
CA PRO A 91 7.49 1.42 11.69
C PRO A 91 6.02 1.03 11.78
N SER A 92 5.43 1.21 12.96
CA SER A 92 4.00 1.03 13.15
C SER A 92 3.25 2.23 12.58
N PHE A 93 2.10 1.94 11.99
CA PHE A 93 1.23 2.92 11.41
C PHE A 93 -0.20 2.62 11.85
N ASP A 94 -0.97 3.65 12.18
CA ASP A 94 -2.41 3.51 12.36
C ASP A 94 -3.04 3.38 10.98
N GLU A 95 -3.01 2.18 10.39
CA GLU A 95 -3.67 1.88 9.12
C GLU A 95 -5.18 1.79 9.35
N SER A 96 -5.95 2.28 8.38
CA SER A 96 -7.41 2.17 8.39
C SER A 96 -7.85 1.33 7.20
N PRO A 97 -7.73 0.00 7.28
CA PRO A 97 -8.14 -0.87 6.20
C PRO A 97 -9.66 -0.79 5.98
N MET A 98 -10.09 -0.88 4.72
CA MET A 98 -11.52 -0.92 4.38
C MET A 98 -11.85 -2.23 3.67
N THR A 99 -12.83 -2.96 4.17
CA THR A 99 -13.34 -4.17 3.51
C THR A 99 -14.43 -3.83 2.50
N VAL A 100 -14.17 -4.09 1.23
CA VAL A 100 -15.11 -3.89 0.13
C VAL A 100 -15.77 -5.21 -0.22
N TRP A 101 -17.09 -5.26 -0.13
CA TRP A 101 -17.94 -6.35 -0.60
C TRP A 101 -18.68 -5.91 -1.84
N TYR A 102 -18.67 -6.74 -2.88
CA TYR A 102 -19.37 -6.47 -4.13
C TYR A 102 -20.14 -7.70 -4.61
N LYS A 103 -21.42 -7.52 -4.90
CA LYS A 103 -22.26 -8.54 -5.52
C LYS A 103 -22.50 -8.15 -6.98
N PRO A 104 -21.75 -8.75 -7.92
CA PRO A 104 -21.92 -8.43 -9.33
C PRO A 104 -23.25 -8.96 -9.88
N ASP A 105 -23.57 -8.54 -11.10
CA ASP A 105 -24.57 -9.23 -11.91
C ASP A 105 -24.23 -10.73 -12.05
N SER A 106 -25.25 -11.58 -12.09
CA SER A 106 -25.10 -13.04 -12.14
C SER A 106 -24.32 -13.58 -13.34
N SER A 107 -24.16 -12.77 -14.39
CA SER A 107 -23.33 -13.09 -15.56
C SER A 107 -21.83 -13.09 -15.26
N TRP A 108 -21.37 -12.32 -14.26
CA TRP A 108 -19.95 -12.23 -13.92
C TRP A 108 -19.49 -13.49 -13.18
N LYS A 109 -18.35 -14.04 -13.59
CA LYS A 109 -17.71 -15.21 -12.94
C LYS A 109 -16.55 -14.82 -12.04
N THR A 110 -16.01 -13.62 -12.21
CA THR A 110 -15.01 -13.03 -11.33
C THR A 110 -15.34 -11.56 -11.11
N ALA A 111 -14.79 -10.97 -10.06
CA ALA A 111 -14.86 -9.54 -9.83
C ALA A 111 -13.48 -9.00 -9.50
N LYS A 112 -13.19 -7.81 -10.01
CA LYS A 112 -12.04 -7.00 -9.65
C LYS A 112 -12.49 -5.61 -9.24
N VAL A 113 -11.76 -4.97 -8.33
CA VAL A 113 -12.00 -3.60 -7.89
C VAL A 113 -10.84 -2.70 -8.29
N ASN A 114 -11.12 -1.63 -9.03
CA ASN A 114 -10.18 -0.53 -9.23
C ASN A 114 -10.57 0.59 -8.27
N TYR A 115 -9.65 1.04 -7.43
CA TYR A 115 -9.96 2.02 -6.39
C TYR A 115 -8.95 3.16 -6.33
N GLN A 116 -9.41 4.32 -5.89
CA GLN A 116 -8.60 5.45 -5.48
C GLN A 116 -8.72 5.62 -3.96
N ALA A 117 -7.60 5.50 -3.26
CA ALA A 117 -7.48 5.81 -1.84
C ALA A 117 -6.27 6.74 -1.65
N ASN A 118 -6.33 7.66 -0.68
CA ASN A 118 -5.24 8.60 -0.42
C ASN A 118 -4.77 9.37 -1.67
N GLY A 119 -5.72 9.72 -2.55
CA GLY A 119 -5.46 10.44 -3.79
C GLY A 119 -4.84 9.63 -4.93
N LYS A 120 -4.53 8.34 -4.73
CA LYS A 120 -3.87 7.48 -5.73
C LYS A 120 -4.75 6.30 -6.13
N TRP A 121 -4.79 6.03 -7.44
CA TRP A 121 -5.42 4.82 -7.97
C TRP A 121 -4.55 3.59 -7.70
N SER A 122 -5.18 2.42 -7.58
CA SER A 122 -4.53 1.12 -7.31
C SER A 122 -3.57 0.63 -8.40
N GLY A 123 -3.38 1.39 -9.49
CA GLY A 123 -2.51 1.02 -10.60
C GLY A 123 -3.07 -0.11 -11.48
N GLY A 124 -4.36 -0.41 -11.33
CA GLY A 124 -5.06 -1.51 -12.01
C GLY A 124 -6.13 -2.13 -11.12
N ALA A 125 -7.07 -2.86 -11.74
CA ALA A 125 -8.13 -3.54 -11.02
C ALA A 125 -7.57 -4.75 -10.24
N GLN A 126 -7.86 -4.80 -8.95
CA GLN A 126 -7.39 -5.82 -8.02
C GLN A 126 -8.39 -6.97 -7.94
N GLN A 127 -7.90 -8.20 -8.00
CA GLN A 127 -8.76 -9.39 -7.90
C GLN A 127 -9.48 -9.42 -6.55
N MET A 128 -10.80 -9.56 -6.60
CA MET A 128 -11.60 -9.83 -5.41
C MET A 128 -11.75 -11.34 -5.20
N GLU A 129 -11.78 -11.75 -3.94
CA GLU A 129 -11.97 -13.14 -3.53
C GLU A 129 -13.46 -13.48 -3.51
N ALA A 130 -13.84 -14.62 -4.07
CA ALA A 130 -15.22 -15.09 -3.94
C ALA A 130 -15.55 -15.37 -2.47
N SER A 131 -16.75 -15.01 -2.07
CA SER A 131 -17.31 -15.26 -0.75
C SER A 131 -18.71 -15.88 -0.87
N CYS A 132 -19.46 -15.87 0.23
CA CYS A 132 -20.78 -16.48 0.29
C CYS A 132 -21.84 -15.70 -0.50
N GLY A 133 -22.92 -16.38 -0.92
CA GLY A 133 -24.12 -15.72 -1.46
C GLY A 133 -23.90 -14.89 -2.75
N GLY A 134 -22.84 -15.19 -3.50
CA GLY A 134 -22.45 -14.46 -4.72
C GLY A 134 -21.70 -13.16 -4.45
N TRP A 135 -21.30 -12.88 -3.20
CA TRP A 135 -20.46 -11.74 -2.86
C TRP A 135 -19.00 -12.02 -3.18
N TYR A 136 -18.27 -10.97 -3.55
CA TYR A 136 -16.82 -10.94 -3.64
C TYR A 136 -16.27 -9.94 -2.63
N ARG A 137 -15.07 -10.19 -2.10
CA ARG A 137 -14.43 -9.37 -1.07
C ARG A 137 -13.04 -8.90 -1.52
N TYR A 138 -12.69 -7.66 -1.20
CA TYR A 138 -11.32 -7.17 -1.23
C TYR A 138 -11.07 -6.20 -0.08
N THR A 139 -9.88 -6.24 0.50
CA THR A 139 -9.48 -5.31 1.58
C THR A 139 -8.54 -4.27 1.03
N ILE A 140 -8.98 -3.01 1.02
CA ILE A 140 -8.09 -1.87 0.75
C ILE A 140 -7.20 -1.72 1.98
N PRO A 141 -5.86 -1.85 1.85
CA PRO A 141 -4.98 -1.96 3.01
C PRO A 141 -4.99 -0.72 3.92
N ASP A 142 -5.07 0.47 3.33
CA ASP A 142 -5.09 1.71 4.09
C ASP A 142 -5.86 2.80 3.34
N THR A 143 -6.92 3.30 3.97
CA THR A 143 -7.71 4.45 3.50
C THR A 143 -7.39 5.72 4.27
N ALA A 144 -6.59 5.64 5.34
CA ALA A 144 -6.42 6.69 6.35
C ALA A 144 -7.75 7.27 6.88
N GLY A 145 -8.83 6.47 6.87
CA GLY A 145 -10.19 6.89 7.23
C GLY A 145 -10.84 7.82 6.19
N GLY A 146 -10.19 8.04 5.05
CA GLY A 146 -10.65 8.93 3.99
C GLY A 146 -11.67 8.29 3.06
N GLN A 147 -12.25 9.12 2.18
CA GLN A 147 -13.14 8.64 1.12
C GLN A 147 -12.36 7.83 0.08
N VAL A 148 -12.91 6.68 -0.28
CA VAL A 148 -12.48 5.82 -1.38
C VAL A 148 -13.41 6.02 -2.56
N ARG A 149 -12.83 6.10 -3.77
CA ARG A 149 -13.57 5.96 -5.03
C ARG A 149 -13.30 4.60 -5.62
N MET A 150 -14.30 3.92 -6.15
CA MET A 150 -14.11 2.59 -6.74
C MET A 150 -15.05 2.28 -7.89
N ALA A 151 -14.58 1.43 -8.78
CA ALA A 151 -15.36 0.80 -9.84
C ALA A 151 -15.00 -0.68 -9.92
N PHE A 152 -15.95 -1.49 -10.38
CA PHE A 152 -15.79 -2.94 -10.48
C PHE A 152 -15.74 -3.39 -11.93
N THR A 153 -15.06 -4.49 -12.19
CA THR A 153 -15.01 -5.13 -13.53
C THR A 153 -14.97 -6.65 -13.39
N ASP A 154 -15.47 -7.36 -14.40
CA ASP A 154 -15.34 -8.82 -14.52
C ASP A 154 -13.92 -9.27 -14.91
N GLY A 155 -13.01 -8.32 -15.11
CA GLY A 155 -11.65 -8.54 -15.58
C GLY A 155 -11.48 -8.37 -17.10
N GLY A 156 -12.58 -8.13 -17.83
CA GLY A 156 -12.62 -7.81 -19.25
C GLY A 156 -12.90 -6.33 -19.50
N SER A 157 -13.73 -6.04 -20.52
CA SER A 157 -14.10 -4.68 -20.92
C SER A 157 -15.36 -4.15 -20.23
N VAL A 158 -16.04 -4.98 -19.42
CA VAL A 158 -17.29 -4.61 -18.74
C VAL A 158 -16.96 -3.97 -17.39
N TRP A 159 -17.60 -2.83 -17.12
CA TRP A 159 -17.40 -2.05 -15.91
C TRP A 159 -18.73 -1.70 -15.25
N ASP A 160 -18.77 -1.84 -13.93
CA ASP A 160 -19.73 -1.17 -13.07
C ASP A 160 -19.04 0.02 -12.40
N ASN A 161 -19.30 1.21 -12.93
CA ASN A 161 -18.79 2.49 -12.45
C ASN A 161 -19.92 3.43 -11.99
N ASN A 162 -21.02 2.87 -11.51
CA ASN A 162 -22.17 3.64 -10.99
C ASN A 162 -22.80 4.59 -12.02
N GLY A 163 -22.93 4.15 -13.27
CA GLY A 163 -23.65 4.86 -14.33
C GLY A 163 -22.82 5.87 -15.14
N GLY A 164 -21.51 5.63 -15.30
CA GLY A 164 -20.65 6.31 -16.28
C GLY A 164 -19.41 7.00 -15.69
N GLN A 165 -18.59 7.55 -16.58
CA GLN A 165 -17.30 8.17 -16.25
C GLN A 165 -17.43 9.23 -15.13
N GLY A 166 -16.66 9.05 -14.05
CA GLY A 166 -16.58 10.00 -12.93
C GLY A 166 -17.64 9.82 -11.83
N LYS A 167 -18.63 8.92 -12.04
CA LYS A 167 -19.67 8.62 -11.04
C LYS A 167 -19.30 7.57 -10.01
N ASP A 168 -18.19 6.83 -10.23
CA ASP A 168 -17.59 5.79 -9.38
C ASP A 168 -18.12 5.76 -7.94
N TYR A 169 -18.34 4.59 -7.36
CA TYR A 169 -18.80 4.45 -5.99
C TYR A 169 -17.90 5.21 -5.01
N ARG A 170 -18.50 6.06 -4.16
CA ARG A 170 -17.79 6.94 -3.21
C ARG A 170 -18.19 6.59 -1.80
N VAL A 171 -17.25 6.08 -1.02
CA VAL A 171 -17.55 5.47 0.28
C VAL A 171 -16.47 5.77 1.31
N SER A 172 -16.83 5.67 2.58
CA SER A 172 -15.95 5.79 3.74
C SER A 172 -16.44 4.81 4.81
N GLY A 173 -15.62 4.56 5.83
CA GLY A 173 -15.91 3.60 6.89
C GLY A 173 -15.02 2.35 6.79
N ASP A 174 -15.23 1.42 7.72
CA ASP A 174 -14.38 0.23 7.86
C ASP A 174 -14.78 -0.85 6.84
N SER A 175 -16.00 -0.78 6.33
CA SER A 175 -16.48 -1.67 5.27
C SER A 175 -17.56 -1.05 4.40
N VAL A 176 -17.80 -1.65 3.24
CA VAL A 176 -18.91 -1.33 2.36
C VAL A 176 -19.43 -2.60 1.70
N ALA A 177 -20.74 -2.71 1.53
CA ALA A 177 -21.39 -3.64 0.60
C ALA A 177 -22.00 -2.89 -0.58
N VAL A 178 -21.64 -3.30 -1.79
CA VAL A 178 -22.15 -2.76 -3.05
C VAL A 178 -22.91 -3.82 -3.83
N ALA A 179 -24.18 -3.56 -4.14
CA ALA A 179 -25.02 -4.45 -4.94
C ALA A 179 -26.10 -3.66 -5.68
N GLY A 180 -26.30 -3.96 -6.97
CA GLY A 180 -27.36 -3.31 -7.76
C GLY A 180 -27.29 -1.78 -7.78
N GLY A 181 -26.09 -1.20 -7.75
CA GLY A 181 -25.89 0.25 -7.69
C GLY A 181 -26.02 0.89 -6.30
N GLN A 182 -26.40 0.11 -5.28
CA GLN A 182 -26.55 0.61 -3.90
C GLN A 182 -25.28 0.37 -3.09
N MET A 183 -24.99 1.28 -2.16
CA MET A 183 -23.87 1.21 -1.21
C MET A 183 -24.42 1.22 0.22
N ILE A 184 -23.97 0.28 1.04
CA ILE A 184 -24.24 0.25 2.48
C ILE A 184 -22.88 0.20 3.18
N THR A 185 -22.57 1.18 4.03
CA THR A 185 -21.30 1.25 4.77
C THR A 185 -21.40 0.51 6.09
N ASP A 186 -20.25 0.12 6.64
CA ASP A 186 -20.09 -0.50 7.96
C ASP A 186 -20.93 -1.77 8.15
N VAL A 187 -21.02 -2.56 7.07
CA VAL A 187 -21.72 -3.84 7.04
C VAL A 187 -20.84 -4.95 6.48
N THR A 188 -21.04 -6.14 7.04
CA THR A 188 -20.63 -7.39 6.41
C THR A 188 -21.89 -8.08 5.87
N PRO A 189 -21.97 -8.38 4.57
CA PRO A 189 -23.11 -9.10 4.01
C PRO A 189 -23.34 -10.42 4.75
N ASN A 190 -24.60 -10.70 5.09
CA ASN A 190 -24.96 -11.96 5.71
C ASN A 190 -24.95 -13.09 4.66
N CYS A 191 -24.32 -14.20 5.00
CA CYS A 191 -24.26 -15.40 4.15
C CYS A 191 -25.56 -16.22 4.17
N ALA A 192 -26.64 -15.69 4.76
CA ALA A 192 -27.90 -16.40 4.82
C ALA A 192 -28.48 -16.48 3.41
N ALA A 193 -28.55 -17.70 2.86
CA ALA A 193 -29.31 -17.93 1.65
C ALA A 193 -30.74 -17.44 1.89
N THR A 194 -31.18 -16.40 1.19
CA THR A 194 -32.60 -16.11 1.05
C THR A 194 -33.19 -17.27 0.26
N ASN A 195 -33.67 -18.30 0.97
CA ASN A 195 -34.70 -19.18 0.44
C ASN A 195 -35.88 -18.25 0.15
N LYS A 196 -36.09 -17.94 -1.13
CA LYS A 196 -37.34 -17.33 -1.56
C LYS A 196 -38.45 -18.30 -1.16
N GLN A 197 -39.37 -17.83 -0.31
CA GLN A 197 -40.67 -18.45 -0.10
C GLN A 197 -41.51 -18.31 -1.37
#